data_AF-A0A382CMS9-F1
#
_entry.id   AF-A0A382CMS9-F1
#
_cell.length_a   1.000
_cell.length_b   1.000
_cell.length_c   1.000
_cell.angle_alpha   90.00
_cell.angle_beta   90.00
_cell.angle_gamma   90.00
#
_symmetry.space_group_name_H-M   'P 1'
#
loop_
_entity.id
_entity.type
_entity.pdbx_description
1 polymer ?
#
loop_
_entity_poly.entity_id
_entity_poly.type
_entity_poly.pdbx_seq_one_letter_code
_entity_poly.pdbx_strand_id
1 'polypeptide(L)'
;MNHHSFICLFLFYSISFASQIVDVNIIGNKHSRNEIILREIHHPISGEYDSTFAKDDRNRIYNLGLFSTVDIRQVDSSYTITVVETFRFFPIPIADYNEAKGWSYGGGIAFLNFNGLNQKLILGGIGGEETTYFLNFNDPWVTGDHVSLLGNVYQFNTNNPVYS
;
A
#
# COMPACT_ATOMS: atom_id res chain seq x y z
N MET A 1 11.42 52.40 -60.26
CA MET A 1 11.45 52.37 -58.78
C MET A 1 10.90 51.02 -58.34
N ASN A 2 11.77 50.00 -58.19
CA ASN A 2 11.34 48.66 -57.79
C ASN A 2 12.05 48.30 -56.50
N HIS A 3 11.36 48.45 -55.37
CA HIS A 3 11.83 47.95 -54.08
C HIS A 3 11.45 46.48 -53.95
N HIS A 4 12.44 45.59 -53.97
CA HIS A 4 12.27 44.19 -53.58
C HIS A 4 12.47 44.08 -52.07
N SER A 5 11.36 44.06 -51.32
CA SER A 5 11.38 43.74 -49.88
C SER A 5 11.70 42.26 -49.69
N PHE A 6 12.88 41.98 -49.14
CA PHE A 6 13.24 40.66 -48.61
C PHE A 6 12.57 40.48 -47.24
N ILE A 7 11.64 39.54 -47.14
CA ILE A 7 11.06 39.09 -45.87
C ILE A 7 11.95 37.99 -45.31
N CYS A 8 12.64 38.28 -44.21
CA CYS A 8 13.45 37.30 -43.49
C CYS A 8 12.58 36.64 -42.41
N LEU A 9 12.23 35.37 -42.60
CA LEU A 9 11.43 34.58 -41.67
C LEU A 9 12.37 33.98 -40.60
N PHE A 10 12.42 34.58 -39.41
CA PHE A 10 13.13 34.00 -38.27
C PHE A 10 12.29 32.88 -37.65
N LEU A 11 12.67 31.63 -37.92
CA LEU A 11 12.14 30.47 -37.20
C LEU A 11 12.85 30.35 -35.85
N PHE A 12 12.15 30.72 -34.77
CA PHE A 12 12.57 30.40 -33.41
C PHE A 12 12.38 28.89 -33.20
N TYR A 13 13.48 28.13 -33.25
CA TYR A 13 13.50 26.75 -32.77
C TYR A 13 13.55 26.77 -31.24
N SER A 14 12.40 26.55 -30.60
CA SER A 14 12.35 26.24 -29.17
C SER A 14 12.85 24.80 -29.00
N ILE A 15 14.09 24.63 -28.54
CA ILE A 15 14.58 23.31 -28.12
C ILE A 15 13.93 23.02 -26.76
N SER A 16 12.82 22.28 -26.77
CA SER A 16 12.24 21.71 -25.55
C SER A 16 13.12 20.52 -25.16
N PHE A 17 14.02 20.71 -24.18
CA PHE A 17 14.72 19.59 -23.57
C PHE A 17 13.70 18.78 -22.77
N ALA A 18 13.37 17.57 -23.23
CA ALA A 18 12.68 16.61 -22.39
C ALA A 18 13.62 16.26 -21.22
N SER A 19 13.22 16.61 -19.99
CA SER A 19 13.99 16.24 -18.80
C SER A 19 13.82 14.74 -18.58
N GLN A 20 14.93 14.00 -18.61
CA GLN A 20 14.92 12.59 -18.26
C GLN A 20 14.78 12.42 -16.75
N ILE A 21 14.11 11.36 -16.33
CA ILE A 21 14.04 10.97 -14.92
C ILE A 21 15.34 10.28 -14.57
N VAL A 22 16.11 10.81 -13.62
CA VAL A 22 17.36 10.22 -13.14
C VAL A 22 17.25 9.66 -11.73
N ASP A 23 16.24 10.07 -10.98
CA ASP A 23 16.05 9.70 -9.57
C ASP A 23 14.57 9.46 -9.23
N VAL A 24 14.32 8.74 -8.13
CA VAL A 24 13.00 8.50 -7.56
C VAL A 24 12.98 9.01 -6.13
N ASN A 25 12.09 9.97 -5.85
CA ASN A 25 11.94 10.55 -4.53
C ASN A 25 10.58 10.16 -3.93
N ILE A 26 10.57 9.63 -2.72
CA ILE A 26 9.35 9.23 -2.01
C ILE A 26 9.16 10.12 -0.78
N ILE A 27 7.98 10.71 -0.66
CA ILE A 27 7.63 11.66 0.40
C ILE A 27 6.34 11.21 1.09
N GLY A 28 6.35 11.22 2.43
CA GLY A 28 5.14 11.03 3.25
C GLY A 28 4.93 9.61 3.81
N ASN A 29 5.78 8.65 3.44
CA ASN A 29 5.79 7.30 3.99
C ASN A 29 6.60 7.22 5.31
N LYS A 30 6.01 7.66 6.42
CA LYS A 30 6.71 7.67 7.72
C LYS A 30 6.92 6.27 8.29
N HIS A 31 5.99 5.35 8.03
CA HIS A 31 6.03 3.99 8.55
C HIS A 31 6.34 2.94 7.48
N SER A 32 5.72 3.07 6.30
CA SER A 32 5.89 2.16 5.17
C SER A 32 7.30 2.28 4.62
N ARG A 33 7.95 1.15 4.39
CA ARG A 33 9.31 1.15 3.85
C ARG A 33 9.31 1.55 2.38
N ASN A 34 10.36 2.26 1.96
CA ASN A 34 10.53 2.68 0.56
C ASN A 34 10.44 1.49 -0.40
N GLU A 35 11.03 0.34 -0.04
CA GLU A 35 11.04 -0.89 -0.86
C GLU A 35 9.63 -1.36 -1.26
N ILE A 36 8.62 -1.15 -0.41
CA ILE A 36 7.23 -1.52 -0.69
C ILE A 36 6.61 -0.61 -1.76
N ILE A 37 7.03 0.65 -1.84
CA ILE A 37 6.56 1.60 -2.85
C ILE A 37 7.36 1.40 -4.15
N LEU A 38 8.68 1.25 -4.03
CA LEU A 38 9.59 1.13 -5.17
C LEU A 38 9.32 -0.10 -6.03
N ARG A 39 8.93 -1.23 -5.42
CA ARG A 39 8.61 -2.46 -6.18
C ARG A 39 7.36 -2.33 -7.06
N GLU A 40 6.53 -1.32 -6.81
CA GLU A 40 5.33 -1.05 -7.62
C GLU A 40 5.61 -0.14 -8.82
N ILE A 41 6.85 0.38 -8.94
CA ILE A 41 7.26 1.28 -10.00
C ILE A 41 7.75 0.48 -11.21
N HIS A 42 7.05 0.63 -12.33
CA HIS A 42 7.43 0.08 -13.62
C HIS A 42 7.88 1.16 -14.61
N HIS A 43 7.67 2.45 -14.30
CA HIS A 43 8.21 3.52 -15.12
C HIS A 43 9.74 3.36 -15.23
N PRO A 44 10.32 3.38 -16.45
CA PRO A 44 11.75 3.24 -16.61
C PRO A 44 12.48 4.42 -15.96
N ILE A 45 13.37 4.12 -15.02
CA ILE A 45 14.35 5.08 -14.51
C ILE A 45 15.36 5.34 -15.63
N SER A 46 15.81 6.59 -15.80
CA SER A 46 16.59 7.08 -16.95
C SER A 46 15.80 7.25 -18.26
N GLY A 47 14.46 7.08 -18.23
CA GLY A 47 13.56 7.38 -19.35
C GLY A 47 12.99 8.80 -19.31
N GLU A 48 12.35 9.22 -20.42
CA GLU A 48 11.47 10.39 -20.42
C GLU A 48 10.22 10.13 -19.58
N TYR A 49 9.66 11.16 -18.96
CA TYR A 49 8.44 11.02 -18.18
C TYR A 49 7.24 10.68 -19.09
N ASP A 50 6.58 9.57 -18.77
CA ASP A 50 5.34 9.14 -19.41
C ASP A 50 4.21 9.16 -18.37
N SER A 51 3.23 10.02 -18.62
CA SER A 51 2.05 10.17 -17.77
C SER A 51 1.18 8.91 -17.65
N THR A 52 1.24 8.02 -18.64
CA THR A 52 0.52 6.74 -18.65
C THR A 52 1.15 5.78 -17.66
N PHE A 53 2.47 5.61 -17.72
CA PHE A 53 3.22 4.84 -16.72
C PHE A 53 3.03 5.43 -15.32
N ALA A 54 3.08 6.75 -15.16
CA ALA A 54 2.82 7.41 -13.88
C ALA A 54 1.43 7.17 -13.31
N LYS A 55 0.42 7.15 -14.18
CA LYS A 55 -0.95 6.81 -13.78
C LYS A 55 -1.05 5.36 -13.31
N ASP A 56 -0.36 4.43 -13.97
CA ASP A 56 -0.39 3.01 -13.66
C ASP A 56 0.43 2.67 -12.40
N ASP A 57 1.61 3.27 -12.23
CA ASP A 57 2.39 3.18 -10.99
C ASP A 57 1.58 3.69 -9.80
N ARG A 58 0.95 4.86 -9.94
CA ARG A 58 0.08 5.42 -8.89
C ARG A 58 -1.02 4.44 -8.52
N ASN A 59 -1.65 3.80 -9.51
CA ASN A 59 -2.68 2.79 -9.26
C ASN A 59 -2.14 1.57 -8.51
N ARG A 60 -0.98 1.04 -8.89
CA ARG A 60 -0.33 -0.07 -8.17
C ARG A 60 -0.05 0.28 -6.71
N ILE A 61 0.57 1.44 -6.47
CA ILE A 61 0.87 1.92 -5.11
C ILE A 61 -0.42 2.14 -4.30
N TYR A 62 -1.47 2.70 -4.91
CA TYR A 62 -2.76 2.88 -4.25
C TYR A 62 -3.43 1.54 -3.89
N ASN A 63 -3.32 0.55 -4.79
CA ASN A 63 -3.88 -0.79 -4.60
C ASN A 63 -3.19 -1.59 -3.48
N LEU A 64 -2.03 -1.15 -2.98
CA LEU A 64 -1.45 -1.70 -1.75
C LEU A 64 -2.38 -1.51 -0.54
N GLY A 65 -3.30 -0.54 -0.58
CA GLY A 65 -4.23 -0.24 0.52
C GLY A 65 -3.57 0.44 1.73
N LEU A 66 -2.30 0.85 1.60
CA LEU A 66 -1.50 1.48 2.66
C LEU A 66 -1.70 2.99 2.75
N PHE A 67 -2.19 3.62 1.68
CA PHE A 67 -2.21 5.05 1.51
C PHE A 67 -3.64 5.53 1.19
N SER A 68 -4.06 6.61 1.83
CA SER A 68 -5.32 7.30 1.51
C SER A 68 -5.17 8.23 0.31
N THR A 69 -3.94 8.61 -0.04
CA THR A 69 -3.63 9.45 -1.19
C THR A 69 -2.27 9.05 -1.76
N VAL A 70 -2.20 8.99 -3.09
CA VAL A 70 -0.96 8.75 -3.86
C VAL A 70 -0.96 9.71 -5.04
N ASP A 71 0.09 10.50 -5.17
CA ASP A 71 0.33 11.41 -6.28
C ASP A 71 1.75 11.18 -6.83
N ILE A 72 1.88 11.19 -8.15
CA ILE A 72 3.17 10.98 -8.84
C ILE A 72 3.32 12.09 -9.87
N ARG A 73 4.45 12.80 -9.81
CA ARG A 73 4.80 13.86 -10.74
C ARG A 73 6.29 13.89 -10.99
N GLN A 74 6.67 14.37 -12.17
CA GLN A 74 8.05 14.78 -12.41
C GLN A 74 8.28 16.15 -11.76
N VAL A 75 9.30 16.25 -10.91
CA VAL A 75 9.84 17.51 -10.40
C VAL A 75 11.30 17.55 -10.79
N ASP A 76 11.67 18.47 -11.67
CA ASP A 76 12.97 18.53 -12.34
C ASP A 76 13.32 17.22 -13.07
N SER A 77 14.31 16.48 -12.59
CA SER A 77 14.71 15.16 -13.11
C SER A 77 14.36 14.02 -12.15
N SER A 78 13.49 14.29 -11.16
CA SER A 78 13.05 13.31 -10.16
C SER A 78 11.61 12.86 -10.38
N TYR A 79 11.39 11.55 -10.33
CA TYR A 79 10.06 10.95 -10.24
C TYR A 79 9.59 10.99 -8.79
N THR A 80 8.78 11.98 -8.47
CA THR A 80 8.40 12.31 -7.10
C THR A 80 7.05 11.67 -6.76
N ILE A 81 7.07 10.77 -5.79
CA ILE A 81 5.92 10.02 -5.29
C ILE A 81 5.56 10.61 -3.92
N THR A 82 4.40 11.25 -3.83
CA THR A 82 3.88 11.79 -2.56
C THR A 82 2.74 10.91 -2.08
N VAL A 83 2.83 10.44 -0.84
CA VAL A 83 1.81 9.57 -0.23
C VAL A 83 1.33 10.09 1.11
N VAL A 84 0.09 9.74 1.46
CA VAL A 84 -0.47 9.93 2.81
C VAL A 84 -0.87 8.57 3.36
N GLU A 85 -0.22 8.14 4.44
CA GLU A 85 -0.50 6.84 5.06
C GLU A 85 -1.89 6.79 5.71
N THR A 86 -2.53 5.63 5.64
CA THR A 86 -3.79 5.36 6.33
C THR A 86 -3.56 4.90 7.79
N PHE A 87 -4.65 4.66 8.52
CA PHE A 87 -4.61 4.13 9.88
C PHE A 87 -3.98 2.73 9.92
N ARG A 88 -3.15 2.48 10.95
CA ARG A 88 -2.42 1.21 11.10
C ARG A 88 -3.05 0.23 12.10
N PHE A 89 -3.99 0.68 12.91
CA PHE A 89 -4.56 -0.12 13.98
C PHE A 89 -6.08 -0.04 13.93
N PHE A 90 -6.74 -1.19 14.01
CA PHE A 90 -8.20 -1.28 13.99
C PHE A 90 -8.68 -2.21 15.11
N PRO A 91 -9.40 -1.71 16.14
CA PRO A 91 -9.98 -2.54 17.18
C PRO A 91 -11.20 -3.28 16.64
N ILE A 92 -11.38 -4.54 17.06
CA ILE A 92 -12.44 -5.43 16.60
C ILE A 92 -13.22 -5.90 17.82
N PRO A 93 -14.41 -5.36 18.14
CA PRO A 93 -15.28 -5.95 19.14
C PRO A 93 -15.86 -7.26 18.61
N ILE A 94 -15.93 -8.28 19.46
CA ILE A 94 -16.43 -9.61 19.08
C ILE A 94 -17.52 -10.04 20.07
N ALA A 95 -18.65 -10.48 19.53
CA ALA A 95 -19.71 -11.16 20.26
C ALA A 95 -20.09 -12.40 19.46
N ASP A 96 -20.16 -13.54 20.14
CA ASP A 96 -20.42 -14.84 19.54
C ASP A 96 -21.49 -15.57 20.35
N TYR A 97 -22.39 -16.31 19.69
CA TYR A 97 -23.49 -17.00 20.34
C TYR A 97 -23.57 -18.44 19.86
N ASN A 98 -23.49 -19.37 20.82
CA ASN A 98 -23.69 -20.78 20.59
C ASN A 98 -25.04 -21.20 21.19
N GLU A 99 -25.93 -21.80 20.39
CA GLU A 99 -27.27 -22.19 20.85
C GLU A 99 -27.27 -23.16 22.05
N ALA A 100 -26.26 -24.03 22.16
CA ALA A 100 -26.18 -25.03 23.21
C ALA A 100 -25.49 -24.54 24.48
N LYS A 101 -24.63 -23.51 24.38
CA LYS A 101 -23.78 -23.07 25.49
C LYS A 101 -24.13 -21.65 25.95
N GLY A 102 -24.41 -20.74 25.02
CA GLY A 102 -24.75 -19.34 25.29
C GLY A 102 -23.78 -18.36 24.65
N TRP A 103 -23.68 -17.16 25.24
CA TRP A 103 -22.89 -16.05 24.70
C TRP A 103 -21.42 -16.10 25.09
N SER A 104 -20.57 -15.66 24.17
CA SER A 104 -19.16 -15.37 24.39
C SER A 104 -18.85 -13.96 23.86
N TYR A 105 -17.95 -13.25 24.54
CA TYR A 105 -17.60 -11.88 24.19
C TYR A 105 -16.09 -11.68 24.24
N GLY A 106 -15.61 -10.71 23.48
CA GLY A 106 -14.22 -10.30 23.58
C GLY A 106 -13.88 -9.28 22.52
N GLY A 107 -12.64 -9.38 22.05
CA GLY A 107 -12.15 -8.46 21.06
C GLY A 107 -10.81 -8.87 20.48
N GLY A 108 -10.45 -8.17 19.42
CA GLY A 108 -9.16 -8.26 18.79
C GLY A 108 -8.66 -6.90 18.34
N ILE A 109 -7.45 -6.91 17.81
CA ILE A 109 -6.82 -5.75 17.21
C ILE A 109 -6.14 -6.21 15.92
N ALA A 110 -6.37 -5.47 14.84
CA ALA A 110 -5.66 -5.64 13.59
C ALA A 110 -4.57 -4.57 13.47
N PHE A 111 -3.33 -5.03 13.35
CA PHE A 111 -2.16 -4.26 12.97
C PHE A 111 -1.99 -4.35 11.45
N LEU A 112 -2.34 -3.28 10.75
CA LEU A 112 -2.14 -3.12 9.31
C LEU A 112 -0.74 -2.56 9.05
N ASN A 113 -0.14 -2.99 7.94
CA ASN A 113 1.21 -2.61 7.55
C ASN A 113 2.26 -2.92 8.62
N PHE A 114 2.17 -4.08 9.26
CA PHE A 114 3.10 -4.48 10.31
C PHE A 114 4.56 -4.40 9.81
N ASN A 115 5.44 -3.86 10.63
CA ASN A 115 6.85 -3.55 10.31
C ASN A 115 7.11 -2.67 9.07
N GLY A 116 6.06 -2.06 8.51
CA GLY A 116 6.15 -1.22 7.31
C GLY A 116 6.26 -2.03 6.02
N LEU A 117 5.90 -3.32 6.05
CA LEU A 117 6.13 -4.31 4.98
C LEU A 117 4.85 -4.72 4.23
N ASN A 118 3.75 -3.98 4.38
CA ASN A 118 2.41 -4.40 3.94
C ASN A 118 1.92 -5.71 4.59
N GLN A 119 2.48 -6.07 5.75
CA GLN A 119 2.06 -7.25 6.51
C GLN A 119 0.82 -6.93 7.34
N LYS A 120 0.00 -7.95 7.63
CA LYS A 120 -1.15 -7.83 8.54
C LYS A 120 -0.96 -8.80 9.70
N LEU A 121 -1.03 -8.29 10.92
CA LEU A 121 -1.05 -9.10 12.14
C LEU A 121 -2.37 -8.83 12.87
N ILE A 122 -3.15 -9.85 13.14
CA ILE A 122 -4.40 -9.76 13.90
C ILE A 122 -4.29 -10.69 15.10
N LEU A 123 -4.60 -10.19 16.29
CA LEU A 123 -4.70 -11.03 17.47
C LEU A 123 -5.91 -10.64 18.30
N GLY A 124 -6.42 -11.59 19.07
CA GLY A 124 -7.57 -11.36 19.93
C GLY A 124 -8.05 -12.63 20.58
N GLY A 125 -9.20 -12.52 21.22
CA GLY A 125 -9.87 -13.64 21.81
C GLY A 125 -11.26 -13.30 22.31
N ILE A 126 -11.99 -14.36 22.62
CA ILE A 126 -13.31 -14.33 23.26
C ILE A 126 -13.29 -15.22 24.49
N GLY A 127 -14.13 -14.87 25.46
CA GLY A 127 -14.37 -15.66 26.66
C GLY A 127 -15.85 -15.60 27.06
N GLY A 128 -16.25 -16.49 27.96
CA GLY A 128 -17.64 -16.76 28.31
C GLY A 128 -17.87 -18.25 28.24
N GLU A 129 -18.89 -18.66 27.48
CA GLU A 129 -19.22 -20.07 27.26
C GLU A 129 -18.19 -20.81 26.39
N GLU A 130 -17.55 -20.08 25.49
CA GLU A 130 -16.42 -20.54 24.71
C GLU A 130 -15.24 -19.60 24.93
N THR A 131 -14.06 -20.19 25.10
CA THR A 131 -12.81 -19.42 25.21
C THR A 131 -11.96 -19.71 23.98
N THR A 132 -11.71 -18.68 23.19
CA THR A 132 -10.89 -18.79 21.98
C THR A 132 -9.84 -17.69 21.96
N TYR A 133 -8.62 -18.05 21.59
CA TYR A 133 -7.56 -17.10 21.26
C TYR A 133 -7.13 -17.31 19.82
N PHE A 134 -6.80 -16.22 19.14
CA PHE A 134 -6.32 -16.27 17.76
C PHE A 134 -5.16 -15.32 17.52
N LEU A 135 -4.26 -15.73 16.63
CA LEU A 135 -3.19 -14.94 16.06
C LEU A 135 -3.11 -15.27 14.57
N ASN A 136 -3.31 -14.27 13.73
CA ASN A 136 -3.29 -14.39 12.27
C ASN A 136 -2.25 -13.44 11.71
N PHE A 137 -1.32 -13.97 10.93
CA PHE A 137 -0.28 -13.23 10.25
C PHE A 137 -0.42 -13.44 8.74
N ASN A 138 -0.34 -12.35 7.99
CA ASN A 138 -0.33 -12.34 6.54
C ASN A 138 0.83 -11.47 6.05
N ASP A 139 1.67 -12.05 5.19
CA ASP A 139 2.61 -11.33 4.38
C ASP A 139 2.24 -11.52 2.90
N PRO A 140 1.77 -10.48 2.19
CA PRO A 140 1.31 -10.62 0.82
C PRO A 140 2.46 -10.89 -0.17
N TRP A 141 3.71 -10.62 0.19
CA TRP A 141 4.84 -10.75 -0.73
C TRP A 141 6.14 -11.03 0.03
N VAL A 142 6.32 -12.30 0.44
CA VAL A 142 7.53 -12.77 1.14
C VAL A 142 8.71 -12.93 0.19
N THR A 143 8.46 -13.39 -1.04
CA THR A 143 9.53 -13.64 -2.01
C THR A 143 9.03 -13.71 -3.45
N GLY A 144 9.96 -13.71 -4.41
CA GLY A 144 9.71 -13.97 -5.82
C GLY A 144 8.72 -13.00 -6.47
N ASP A 145 7.92 -13.52 -7.40
CA ASP A 145 6.83 -12.81 -8.05
C ASP A 145 5.52 -13.10 -7.30
N HIS A 146 5.15 -12.20 -6.39
CA HIS A 146 3.88 -12.22 -5.63
C HIS A 146 3.60 -13.47 -4.78
N VAL A 147 4.63 -14.12 -4.23
CA VAL A 147 4.43 -15.24 -3.30
C VAL A 147 4.02 -14.72 -1.92
N SER A 148 2.81 -15.08 -1.49
CA SER A 148 2.29 -14.72 -0.16
C SER A 148 2.49 -15.83 0.88
N LEU A 149 2.51 -15.44 2.15
CA LEU A 149 2.57 -16.32 3.32
C LEU A 149 1.43 -15.98 4.28
N LEU A 150 0.68 -17.01 4.67
CA LEU A 150 -0.38 -16.92 5.66
C LEU A 150 -0.07 -17.89 6.80
N GLY A 151 0.01 -17.36 8.03
CA GLY A 151 0.18 -18.14 9.25
C GLY A 151 -0.98 -17.87 10.20
N ASN A 152 -1.66 -18.91 10.66
CA ASN A 152 -2.76 -18.76 11.61
C ASN A 152 -2.57 -19.72 12.77
N VAL A 153 -2.74 -19.22 13.98
CA VAL A 153 -2.70 -19.99 15.22
C VAL A 153 -4.00 -19.73 15.96
N TYR A 154 -4.68 -20.81 16.31
CA TYR A 154 -5.93 -20.77 17.05
C TYR A 154 -5.85 -21.73 18.23
N GLN A 155 -6.31 -21.27 19.39
CA GLN A 155 -6.53 -22.10 20.55
C GLN A 155 -7.99 -22.00 20.95
N PHE A 156 -8.67 -23.14 20.95
CA PHE A 156 -10.08 -23.26 21.35
C PHE A 156 -10.16 -24.09 22.63
N ASN A 157 -10.84 -23.56 23.63
CA ASN A 157 -11.17 -24.26 24.87
C ASN A 157 -12.68 -24.12 25.12
N THR A 158 -13.33 -25.26 25.36
CA THR A 158 -14.74 -25.30 25.72
C THR A 158 -14.97 -26.28 26.86
N ASN A 159 -15.76 -25.86 27.85
CA ASN A 159 -16.26 -26.76 28.87
C ASN A 159 -17.55 -27.39 28.34
N ASN A 160 -17.61 -28.73 28.31
CA ASN A 160 -18.77 -29.44 27.79
C ASN A 160 -19.83 -29.60 28.92
N PRO A 161 -21.04 -29.04 28.79
CA PRO A 161 -22.07 -29.15 29.83
C PRO A 161 -22.65 -30.57 29.99
N VAL A 162 -22.34 -31.50 29.07
CA VAL A 162 -22.87 -32.88 29.10
C VAL A 162 -22.03 -33.83 29.98
N TYR A 163 -20.82 -33.45 30.38
CA TYR A 163 -19.90 -34.30 31.17
C TYR A 163 -19.22 -33.55 32.33
N SER A 164 -19.98 -32.72 33.05
CA SER A 164 -19.59 -32.15 34.34
C SER A 164 -20.00 -33.03 35.51
#